data_AF-A0A7Y4QY42-F1
#
_entry.id   AF-A0A7Y4QY42-F1
#
_cell.length_a   1.000
_cell.length_b   1.000
_cell.length_c   1.000
_cell.angle_alpha   90.00
_cell.angle_beta   90.00
_cell.angle_gamma   90.00
#
_symmetry.space_group_name_H-M   'P 1'
#
loop_
_entity.id
_entity.type
_entity.pdbx_description
1 polymer ?
#
loop_
_entity_poly.entity_id
_entity_poly.type
_entity_poly.pdbx_seq_one_letter_code
_entity_poly.pdbx_strand_id
1 'polypeptide(L)'
;METHKRVLSILFIVHGVLQALGMLVVSLFVSAFLPFVLSEADPEAREILEWILPFVQFIGFGIIAIFSIPSIVGGIALLNGKKWALTLLLILGCFKLFSFPFGTALGIYSIWVYSEDKKITTAI
;
A
#
# COMPACT_ATOMS: atom_id res chain seq x y z
N MET A 1 0.09 -6.82 24.45
CA MET A 1 0.68 -6.86 23.09
C MET A 1 -0.21 -7.49 22.02
N GLU A 2 -0.91 -8.58 22.31
CA GLU A 2 -1.79 -9.24 21.31
C GLU A 2 -2.83 -8.29 20.69
N THR A 3 -3.47 -7.44 21.51
CA THR A 3 -4.41 -6.42 21.02
C THR A 3 -3.75 -5.44 20.05
N HIS A 4 -2.55 -4.94 20.36
CA HIS A 4 -1.85 -3.99 19.50
C HIS A 4 -1.39 -4.61 18.18
N LYS A 5 -0.92 -5.86 18.21
CA LYS A 5 -0.61 -6.64 17.00
C LYS A 5 -1.86 -6.83 16.14
N ARG A 6 -2.99 -7.18 16.75
CA ARG A 6 -4.28 -7.31 16.05
C ARG A 6 -4.74 -6.00 15.41
N VAL A 7 -4.67 -4.88 16.14
CA VAL A 7 -5.01 -3.56 15.60
C VAL A 7 -4.08 -3.18 14.45
N LEU A 8 -2.77 -3.37 14.61
CA LEU A 8 -1.78 -3.12 13.56
C LEU A 8 -2.10 -3.93 12.29
N SER A 9 -2.38 -5.24 12.43
CA SER A 9 -2.76 -6.09 11.31
C SER A 9 -3.98 -5.58 10.56
N ILE A 10 -5.05 -5.23 11.29
CA ILE A 10 -6.29 -4.72 10.69
C ILE A 10 -6.02 -3.42 9.94
N LEU A 11 -5.25 -2.50 10.51
CA LEU A 11 -4.90 -1.24 9.85
C LEU A 11 -4.14 -1.46 8.54
N PHE A 12 -3.17 -2.39 8.50
CA PHE A 12 -2.45 -2.73 7.28
C PHE A 12 -3.34 -3.41 6.23
N ILE A 13 -4.27 -4.28 6.64
CA ILE A 13 -5.24 -4.90 5.73
C ILE A 13 -6.15 -3.84 5.13
N VAL A 14 -6.79 -3.00 5.98
CA VAL A 14 -7.71 -1.96 5.52
C VAL A 14 -6.99 -0.97 4.62
N HIS A 15 -5.79 -0.51 5.00
CA HIS A 15 -5.01 0.37 4.15
C HIS A 15 -4.65 -0.30 2.82
N GLY A 16 -4.22 -1.56 2.81
CA GLY A 16 -3.86 -2.28 1.60
C GLY A 16 -5.05 -2.45 0.66
N VAL A 17 -6.23 -2.78 1.20
CA VAL A 17 -7.48 -2.91 0.45
C VAL A 17 -7.93 -1.55 -0.09
N LEU A 18 -7.93 -0.51 0.73
CA LEU A 18 -8.34 0.84 0.30
C LEU A 18 -7.42 1.37 -0.80
N GLN A 19 -6.11 1.13 -0.70
CA GLN A 19 -5.15 1.50 -1.73
C GLN A 19 -5.40 0.74 -3.04
N ALA A 20 -5.69 -0.57 -2.98
CA ALA A 20 -6.01 -1.36 -4.16
C ALA A 20 -7.33 -0.90 -4.82
N LEU A 21 -8.37 -0.66 -4.02
CA LEU A 21 -9.65 -0.14 -4.50
C LEU A 21 -9.51 1.28 -5.09
N GLY A 22 -8.76 2.16 -4.43
CA GLY A 22 -8.50 3.51 -4.93
C GLY A 22 -7.82 3.48 -6.29
N MET A 23 -6.79 2.64 -6.45
CA MET A 23 -6.13 2.47 -7.75
C MET A 23 -7.04 1.85 -8.81
N LEU A 24 -7.90 0.91 -8.45
CA LEU A 24 -8.89 0.34 -9.36
C LEU A 24 -9.87 1.43 -9.84
N VAL A 25 -10.40 2.25 -8.94
CA VAL A 25 -11.30 3.36 -9.27
C VAL A 25 -10.61 4.37 -10.18
N VAL A 26 -9.38 4.77 -9.86
CA VAL A 26 -8.59 5.68 -10.72
C VAL A 26 -8.35 5.06 -12.10
N SER A 27 -8.00 3.78 -12.17
CA SER A 27 -7.80 3.08 -13.44
C SER A 27 -9.07 3.06 -14.30
N LEU A 28 -10.21 2.69 -13.70
CA LEU A 28 -11.50 2.70 -14.38
C LEU A 28 -11.90 4.10 -14.85
N PHE A 29 -11.66 5.11 -14.01
CA PHE A 29 -11.91 6.50 -14.36
C PHE A 29 -11.05 6.94 -15.55
N VAL A 30 -9.73 6.71 -15.49
CA VAL A 30 -8.83 7.03 -16.60
C VAL A 30 -9.26 6.31 -17.87
N SER A 31 -9.55 5.00 -17.81
CA SER A 31 -10.01 4.24 -18.97
C SER A 31 -11.33 4.74 -19.56
N ALA A 32 -12.26 5.21 -18.72
CA ALA A 32 -13.54 5.74 -19.17
C ALA A 32 -13.43 7.13 -19.80
N PHE A 33 -12.58 8.01 -19.25
CA PHE A 33 -12.48 9.41 -19.66
C PHE A 33 -11.40 9.68 -20.73
N LEU A 34 -10.35 8.86 -20.78
CA LEU A 34 -9.24 9.04 -21.72
C LEU A 34 -9.69 9.10 -23.19
N PRO A 35 -10.61 8.27 -23.71
CA PRO A 35 -11.03 8.35 -25.10
C PRO A 35 -11.61 9.72 -25.49
N PHE A 36 -12.34 10.36 -24.56
CA PHE A 36 -12.88 11.71 -24.76
C PHE A 36 -11.79 12.78 -24.79
N VAL A 37 -10.72 12.60 -24.01
CA VAL A 37 -9.55 13.49 -24.06
C VAL A 37 -8.79 13.33 -25.37
N LEU A 38 -8.62 12.08 -25.83
CA LEU A 38 -7.89 11.79 -27.06
C LEU A 38 -8.67 12.20 -28.33
N SER A 39 -9.99 12.27 -28.28
CA SER A 39 -10.79 12.71 -29.44
C SER A 39 -10.68 14.21 -29.73
N GLU A 40 -10.38 15.01 -28.70
CA GLU A 40 -10.22 16.47 -28.79
C GLU A 40 -8.73 16.89 -28.87
N ALA A 41 -7.80 15.93 -28.79
CA ALA A 41 -6.37 16.19 -28.76
C ALA A 41 -5.76 16.31 -30.17
N ASP A 42 -4.82 17.23 -30.33
CA ASP A 42 -4.02 17.35 -31.54
C ASP A 42 -3.18 16.07 -31.77
N PRO A 43 -2.83 15.73 -33.03
CA PRO A 43 -2.11 14.49 -33.37
C PRO A 43 -0.79 14.29 -32.60
N GLU A 44 -0.03 15.37 -32.38
CA GLU A 44 1.23 15.33 -31.62
C GLU A 44 1.01 15.01 -30.14
N ALA A 45 -0.01 15.63 -29.51
CA ALA A 45 -0.35 15.38 -28.11
C ALA A 45 -0.84 13.93 -27.89
N ARG A 46 -1.58 13.41 -28.86
CA ARG A 46 -2.07 12.03 -28.85
C ARG A 46 -0.93 11.01 -28.86
N GLU A 47 0.08 11.20 -29.71
CA GLU A 47 1.24 10.32 -29.80
C GLU A 47 2.01 10.25 -28.47
N ILE A 48 2.20 11.41 -27.82
CA ILE A 48 2.85 11.51 -26.51
C ILE A 48 2.05 10.77 -25.43
N LEU A 49 0.74 10.96 -25.39
CA LEU A 49 -0.15 10.31 -24.41
C LEU A 49 -0.18 8.79 -24.58
N GLU A 50 -0.28 8.30 -25.82
CA GLU A 50 -0.26 6.87 -26.12
C GLU A 50 1.06 6.21 -25.69
N TRP A 51 2.18 6.93 -25.77
CA TRP A 51 3.48 6.45 -25.29
C TRP A 51 3.63 6.48 -23.77
N ILE A 52 3.17 7.53 -23.08
CA ILE A 52 3.38 7.71 -21.64
C ILE A 52 2.42 6.86 -20.80
N LEU A 53 1.18 6.72 -21.25
CA LEU A 53 0.13 6.10 -20.46
C LEU A 53 0.43 4.65 -20.00
N PRO A 54 0.98 3.76 -20.84
CA PRO A 54 1.36 2.41 -20.41
C PRO A 54 2.39 2.42 -19.27
N PHE A 55 3.34 3.36 -19.27
CA PHE A 55 4.32 3.49 -18.18
C PHE A 55 3.66 3.93 -16.89
N VAL A 56 2.74 4.90 -16.95
CA VAL A 56 1.98 5.36 -15.77
C VAL A 56 1.16 4.21 -15.19
N GLN A 57 0.47 3.45 -16.04
CA GLN A 57 -0.29 2.27 -15.62
C GLN A 57 0.62 1.20 -15.01
N PHE A 58 1.76 0.90 -15.65
CA PHE A 58 2.73 -0.07 -15.15
C PHE A 58 3.26 0.29 -13.77
N ILE A 59 3.66 1.56 -13.56
CA ILE A 59 4.09 2.07 -12.26
C ILE A 59 2.96 1.94 -11.23
N GLY A 60 1.73 2.29 -11.61
CA GLY A 60 0.55 2.15 -10.76
C GLY A 60 0.32 0.71 -10.29
N PHE A 61 0.36 -0.27 -11.21
CA PHE A 61 0.27 -1.69 -10.87
C PHE A 61 1.44 -2.16 -10.01
N GLY A 62 2.66 -1.68 -10.29
CA GLY A 62 3.85 -1.96 -9.47
C GLY A 62 3.67 -1.52 -8.02
N ILE A 63 3.09 -0.33 -7.78
CA ILE A 63 2.78 0.15 -6.43
C ILE A 63 1.82 -0.78 -5.70
N ILE A 64 0.77 -1.28 -6.37
CA ILE A 64 -0.17 -2.25 -5.76
C ILE A 64 0.57 -3.54 -5.40
N ALA A 65 1.37 -4.06 -6.34
CA ALA A 65 2.09 -5.32 -6.16
C ALA A 65 3.09 -5.27 -5.01
N ILE A 66 3.78 -4.13 -4.84
CA ILE A 66 4.83 -3.96 -3.83
C ILE A 66 4.27 -3.55 -2.46
N PHE A 67 3.20 -2.74 -2.41
CA PHE A 67 2.71 -2.19 -1.15
C PHE A 67 1.37 -2.75 -0.71
N SER A 68 0.36 -2.85 -1.58
CA SER A 68 -0.97 -3.34 -1.18
C SER A 68 -0.95 -4.83 -0.87
N ILE A 69 -0.41 -5.66 -1.78
CA ILE A 69 -0.42 -7.12 -1.61
C ILE A 69 0.35 -7.53 -0.35
N PRO A 70 1.60 -7.09 -0.13
CA PRO A 70 2.35 -7.47 1.07
C PRO A 70 1.76 -6.90 2.35
N SER A 71 1.09 -5.74 2.31
CA SER A 71 0.38 -5.20 3.48
C SER A 71 -0.77 -6.10 3.92
N ILE A 72 -1.59 -6.56 2.96
CA ILE A 72 -2.72 -7.46 3.23
C ILE A 72 -2.19 -8.83 3.70
N VAL A 73 -1.23 -9.39 2.98
CA VAL A 73 -0.61 -10.69 3.33
C VAL A 73 0.05 -10.63 4.70
N GLY A 74 0.82 -9.59 4.99
CA GLY A 74 1.46 -9.37 6.28
C GLY A 74 0.46 -9.21 7.42
N GLY A 75 -0.63 -8.46 7.21
CA GLY A 75 -1.68 -8.30 8.21
C GLY A 75 -2.40 -9.63 8.50
N ILE A 76 -2.79 -10.38 7.47
CA ILE A 76 -3.41 -11.70 7.61
C ILE A 76 -2.45 -12.68 8.29
N ALA A 77 -1.18 -12.70 7.90
CA ALA A 77 -0.17 -13.57 8.50
C ALA A 77 0.05 -13.24 9.98
N LEU A 78 0.04 -11.96 10.36
CA LEU A 78 0.20 -11.53 11.75
C LEU A 78 -1.03 -11.91 12.60
N LEU A 79 -2.25 -11.83 12.05
CA LEU A 79 -3.45 -12.34 12.72
C LEU A 79 -3.41 -13.86 12.96
N ASN A 80 -2.75 -14.60 12.06
CA ASN A 80 -2.53 -16.05 12.17
C ASN A 80 -1.29 -16.42 13.01
N GLY A 81 -0.70 -15.46 13.74
CA GLY A 81 0.43 -15.72 14.64
C GLY A 81 1.76 -16.06 13.95
N LYS A 82 1.93 -15.71 12.67
CA LYS A 82 3.19 -15.98 11.96
C LYS A 82 4.30 -15.03 12.44
N LYS A 83 5.42 -15.60 12.92
CA LYS A 83 6.55 -14.85 13.51
C LYS A 83 7.22 -13.85 12.55
N TRP A 84 7.20 -14.11 11.23
CA TRP A 84 7.80 -13.22 10.22
C TRP A 84 6.93 -12.01 9.88
N ALA A 85 5.64 -12.06 10.19
CA ALA A 85 4.67 -11.09 9.72
C ALA A 85 4.88 -9.70 10.34
N LEU A 86 5.25 -9.65 11.62
CA LEU A 86 5.52 -8.38 12.30
C LEU A 86 6.73 -7.66 11.69
N THR A 87 7.77 -8.39 11.32
CA THR A 87 8.94 -7.83 10.62
C THR A 87 8.56 -7.29 9.24
N LEU A 88 7.71 -8.01 8.48
CA LEU A 88 7.22 -7.52 7.20
C LEU A 88 6.43 -6.21 7.36
N LEU A 89 5.50 -6.15 8.32
CA LEU A 89 4.71 -4.94 8.58
C LEU A 89 5.59 -3.77 9.05
N LEU A 90 6.67 -4.02 9.80
CA LEU A 90 7.65 -3.00 10.14
C LEU A 90 8.31 -2.43 8.88
N ILE A 91 8.83 -3.29 7.99
CA ILE A 91 9.49 -2.86 6.75
C ILE A 91 8.54 -2.01 5.91
N LEU A 92 7.31 -2.50 5.70
CA LEU A 92 6.27 -1.76 4.98
C LEU A 92 5.89 -0.46 5.69
N GLY A 93 5.86 -0.48 7.02
CA GLY A 93 5.62 0.69 7.86
C GLY A 93 6.67 1.79 7.66
N CYS A 94 7.95 1.42 7.57
CA CYS A 94 9.03 2.36 7.26
C CYS A 94 8.82 3.03 5.90
N PHE A 95 8.45 2.28 4.86
CA PHE A 95 8.12 2.88 3.56
C PHE A 95 6.88 3.78 3.62
N LYS A 96 5.89 3.42 4.43
CA LYS A 96 4.68 4.22 4.60
C LYS A 96 4.92 5.54 5.33
N LEU A 97 6.06 5.73 6.03
CA LEU A 97 6.39 7.01 6.66
C LEU A 97 6.41 8.19 5.67
N PHE A 98 6.77 7.94 4.41
CA PHE A 98 6.76 8.93 3.34
C PHE A 98 5.36 9.32 2.86
N SER A 99 4.31 8.61 3.30
CA SER A 99 2.92 8.87 2.94
C SER A 99 2.19 9.56 4.10
N PHE A 100 2.23 10.90 4.11
CA PHE A 100 1.57 11.70 5.13
C PHE A 100 0.08 11.95 4.80
N PRO A 101 -0.85 11.94 5.77
CA PRO A 101 -0.65 11.69 7.21
C PRO A 101 -0.81 10.22 7.64
N PHE A 102 -1.63 9.45 6.92
CA PHE A 102 -2.06 8.12 7.38
C PHE A 102 -0.95 7.08 7.34
N GLY A 103 -0.11 7.09 6.31
CA GLY A 103 1.03 6.19 6.23
C GLY A 103 2.06 6.48 7.31
N THR A 104 2.30 7.76 7.64
CA THR A 104 3.17 8.16 8.75
C THR A 104 2.66 7.63 10.08
N ALA A 105 1.38 7.79 10.39
CA ALA A 105 0.78 7.26 11.61
C ALA A 105 0.93 5.72 11.67
N LEU A 106 0.66 5.03 10.56
CA LEU A 106 0.78 3.57 10.48
C LEU A 106 2.24 3.11 10.64
N GLY A 107 3.18 3.82 10.04
CA GLY A 107 4.61 3.56 10.13
C GLY A 107 5.13 3.71 11.56
N ILE A 108 4.82 4.83 12.23
CA ILE A 108 5.21 5.06 13.62
C ILE A 108 4.62 3.97 14.53
N TYR A 109 3.34 3.64 14.35
CA TYR A 109 2.68 2.61 15.14
C TYR A 109 3.31 1.23 14.93
N SER A 110 3.71 0.90 13.69
CA SER A 110 4.41 -0.36 13.38
C SER A 110 5.76 -0.48 14.09
N ILE A 111 6.53 0.62 14.13
CA ILE A 111 7.83 0.68 14.80
C ILE A 111 7.65 0.49 16.31
N TRP A 112 6.66 1.17 16.88
CA TRP A 112 6.35 1.06 18.31
C TRP A 112 5.93 -0.37 18.70
N VAL A 113 5.00 -0.98 17.96
CA VAL A 113 4.54 -2.36 18.24
C VAL A 113 5.70 -3.36 18.13
N TYR A 114 6.56 -3.21 17.11
CA TYR A 114 7.72 -4.09 16.93
C TYR A 114 8.71 -3.95 18.10
N SER A 115 9.03 -2.72 18.50
CA SER A 115 9.95 -2.46 19.60
C SER A 115 9.46 -3.09 20.91
N GLU A 116 8.17 -2.96 21.21
CA GLU A 116 7.58 -3.46 22.45
C GLU A 116 7.48 -5.00 22.47
N ASP A 117 7.16 -5.63 21.34
CA ASP A 117 7.13 -7.10 21.21
C ASP A 117 8.52 -7.72 21.45
N LYS A 118 9.58 -7.04 20.98
CA LYS A 118 10.97 -7.46 21.20
C LYS A 118 11.41 -7.37 22.66
N LYS A 119 11.07 -6.28 23.37
CA LYS A 119 11.40 -6.13 24.80
C LYS A 119 10.81 -7.25 25.64
N ILE A 120 9.55 -7.60 25.39
CA ILE A 120 8.87 -8.68 26.12
C ILE A 120 9.54 -10.02 25.84
N THR A 121 9.95 -10.27 24.59
CA THR A 121 10.63 -11.52 24.22
C THR A 121 11.99 -11.67 24.93
N THR A 122 12.71 -10.58 25.21
CA THR A 122 14.01 -10.61 25.90
C THR A 122 13.91 -10.65 27.43
N ALA A 123 12.72 -10.40 27.99
CA ALA A 123 12.50 -10.35 29.45
C ALA A 123 12.05 -11.70 30.04
N ILE A 124 11.89 -12.74 29.19
CA ILE A 124 11.47 -14.10 29.53
C ILE A 124 12.65 -15.04 29.24
#